data_AF-A0A822G2G0-F1
#
_entry.id   AF-A0A822G2G0-F1
#
_cell.length_a   1.000
_cell.length_b   1.000
_cell.length_c   1.000
_cell.angle_alpha   90.00
_cell.angle_beta   90.00
_cell.angle_gamma   90.00
#
_symmetry.space_group_name_H-M   'P 1'
#
loop_
_entity.id
_entity.type
_entity.pdbx_description
1 polymer ?
#
loop_
_entity_poly.entity_id
_entity_poly.type
_entity_poly.pdbx_seq_one_letter_code
_entity_poly.pdbx_strand_id
1 'polypeptide(L)' 'ALHLRALKTFTDDFGKKRMNGEEWLVTLNDTETHTLSVYEQLVAIVDVITLNSRQYCVILDPVAADGKPQLGKKVCFMN' A
#
# COMPACT_ATOMS: atom_id res chain seq x y z
N ALA A 1 8.52 -0.47 2.89
CA ALA A 1 7.67 -0.91 1.77
C ALA A 1 7.82 0.06 0.61
N LEU A 2 7.61 -0.38 -0.63
CA LEU A 2 7.57 0.49 -1.80
C LEU A 2 6.13 0.88 -2.10
N HIS A 3 5.84 2.18 -2.18
CA HIS A 3 4.54 2.71 -2.60
C HIS A 3 4.56 2.99 -4.09
N LEU A 4 3.77 2.22 -4.82
CA LEU A 4 3.70 2.26 -6.28
C LEU A 4 2.35 2.77 -6.75
N ARG A 5 2.36 3.33 -7.96
CA ARG A 5 1.17 3.74 -8.72
C ARG A 5 1.21 3.17 -10.13
N ALA A 6 0.06 2.72 -10.62
CA ALA A 6 -0.10 2.27 -12.00
C ALA A 6 -0.27 3.47 -12.95
N LEU A 7 0.56 3.54 -13.99
CA LEU A 7 0.48 4.55 -15.05
C LEU A 7 -0.55 4.20 -16.14
N LYS A 8 -0.88 2.91 -16.27
CA LYS A 8 -1.89 2.35 -17.18
C LYS A 8 -2.56 1.16 -16.53
N THR A 9 -3.64 0.65 -17.11
CA THR A 9 -4.22 -0.63 -16.70
C THR A 9 -3.37 -1.77 -17.24
N PHE A 10 -2.83 -2.62 -16.37
CA PHE A 10 -1.98 -3.76 -16.74
C PHE A 10 -2.07 -4.88 -15.68
N THR A 11 -1.38 -5.99 -15.92
CA THR A 11 -1.19 -7.05 -14.92
C THR A 11 0.25 -6.99 -14.45
N ASP A 12 0.46 -6.88 -13.14
CA ASP A 12 1.80 -6.83 -12.54
C ASP A 12 2.49 -8.20 -12.55
N ASP A 13 3.77 -8.21 -12.16
CA ASP A 13 4.60 -9.43 -12.14
C ASP A 13 4.10 -10.47 -11.13
N PHE A 14 3.22 -10.08 -10.20
CA PHE A 14 2.56 -10.95 -9.23
C PHE A 14 1.23 -11.51 -9.78
N GLY A 15 0.88 -11.22 -11.03
CA GLY A 15 -0.35 -11.68 -11.68
C GLY A 15 -1.59 -10.89 -11.26
N LYS A 16 -1.44 -9.77 -10.55
CA LYS A 16 -2.56 -8.94 -10.10
C LYS A 16 -2.87 -7.85 -11.12
N LYS A 17 -4.15 -7.75 -11.50
CA LYS A 17 -4.63 -6.69 -12.39
C LYS A 17 -4.65 -5.36 -11.64
N ARG A 18 -3.93 -4.37 -12.15
CA ARG A 18 -3.87 -3.00 -11.66
C ARG A 18 -4.60 -2.07 -12.59
N MET A 19 -5.46 -1.22 -12.05
CA MET A 19 -6.18 -0.20 -12.80
C MET A 19 -5.34 1.09 -12.91
N ASN A 20 -5.50 1.85 -13.99
CA ASN A 20 -4.82 3.14 -14.12
C ASN A 20 -5.08 4.05 -12.90
N GLY A 21 -4.01 4.57 -12.30
CA GLY A 21 -4.05 5.40 -11.10
C GLY A 21 -4.21 4.64 -9.79
N GLU A 22 -4.39 3.30 -9.82
CA GLU A 22 -4.39 2.48 -8.61
C GLU A 22 -3.03 2.57 -7.92
N GLU A 23 -3.05 2.61 -6.59
CA GLU A 23 -1.85 2.66 -5.75
C GLU A 23 -1.80 1.46 -4.80
N TRP A 24 -0.60 0.95 -4.54
CA TRP A 24 -0.40 -0.19 -3.64
C TRP A 24 0.99 -0.19 -2.99
N LEU A 25 1.15 -1.07 -2.00
CA LEU A 25 2.43 -1.33 -1.34
C LEU A 25 3.00 -2.67 -1.83
N VAL A 26 4.30 -2.68 -2.12
CA VAL A 26 5.11 -3.89 -2.25
C VAL A 26 5.98 -4.01 -1.00
N THR A 27 5.94 -5.17 -0.37
CA THR A 27 6.60 -5.47 0.91
C THR A 27 7.59 -6.62 0.75
N LEU A 28 8.38 -6.87 1.80
CA LEU A 28 9.32 -8.01 1.83
C LEU A 28 8.61 -9.38 1.75
N ASN A 29 7.32 -9.45 2.09
CA ASN A 29 6.54 -10.68 1.91
C ASN A 29 6.22 -10.96 0.44
N ASP A 30 6.25 -9.93 -0.42
CA ASP A 30 5.97 -10.05 -1.84
C ASP A 30 7.26 -10.38 -2.62
N THR A 31 8.34 -9.62 -2.38
CA THR A 31 9.67 -9.86 -2.97
C THR A 31 10.78 -9.17 -2.17
N GLU A 32 11.97 -9.76 -2.12
CA GLU A 32 13.16 -9.16 -1.50
C GLU A 32 13.70 -7.97 -2.33
N THR A 33 13.62 -8.08 -3.65
CA THR A 33 14.07 -7.03 -4.59
C THR A 33 12.98 -6.83 -5.63
N HIS A 34 12.52 -5.57 -5.78
CA HIS A 34 11.52 -5.20 -6.78
C HIS A 34 12.16 -4.35 -7.88
N THR A 35 12.06 -4.81 -9.12
CA THR A 35 12.45 -4.01 -10.29
C THR A 35 11.20 -3.34 -10.84
N LEU A 36 11.19 -2.02 -10.94
CA LEU A 36 10.02 -1.28 -11.43
C LEU A 36 9.72 -1.60 -12.89
N SER A 37 8.47 -1.96 -13.18
CA SER A 37 7.99 -2.10 -14.55
C SER A 37 7.75 -0.73 -15.21
N VAL A 38 7.71 -0.68 -16.54
CA VAL A 38 7.48 0.56 -17.32
C VAL A 38 6.11 1.21 -17.06
N TYR A 39 5.16 0.43 -16.53
CA TYR A 39 3.82 0.91 -16.16
C TYR A 39 3.68 1.20 -14.66
N GLU A 40 4.75 1.07 -13.90
CA GLU A 40 4.80 1.38 -12.48
C GLU A 40 5.54 2.70 -12.25
N GLN A 41 5.03 3.47 -11.30
CA GLN A 41 5.69 4.67 -10.80
C GLN A 41 5.95 4.50 -9.31
N LEU A 42 7.20 4.68 -8.88
CA LEU A 42 7.54 4.81 -7.47
C LEU A 42 7.04 6.17 -6.95
N VAL A 43 6.07 6.12 -6.03
CA VAL A 43 5.53 7.31 -5.37
C VAL A 43 6.38 7.67 -4.15
N ALA A 44 6.66 6.67 -3.30
CA ALA A 44 7.46 6.85 -2.10
C ALA A 44 8.05 5.53 -1.58
N ILE A 45 9.05 5.63 -0.71
CA ILE A 45 9.47 4.53 0.17
C ILE A 45 8.80 4.79 1.52
N VAL A 46 8.01 3.82 1.99
CA VAL A 46 7.20 3.96 3.22
C VAL A 46 7.82 3.12 4.34
N ASP A 47 8.18 3.78 5.43
CA ASP A 47 8.67 3.13 6.64
C ASP A 47 7.53 2.44 7.41
N VAL A 48 7.87 1.34 8.08
CA VAL A 48 6.91 0.64 8.94
C VAL A 48 6.64 1.47 10.20
N ILE A 49 5.37 1.63 10.55
CA ILE A 49 4.96 2.24 11.81
C ILE A 49 4.82 1.11 12.84
N THR A 50 5.65 1.13 13.87
CA THR A 50 5.59 0.17 14.98
C THR A 50 5.11 0.89 16.25
N LEU A 51 4.22 0.23 17.01
CA LEU A 51 3.68 0.76 18.26
C LEU A 51 4.18 -0.10 19.42
N ASN A 52 4.62 0.54 20.50
CA ASN A 52 4.88 -0.15 21.77
C ASN A 52 3.60 -0.26 22.63
N SER A 53 3.69 -0.95 23.78
CA SER A 53 2.56 -1.21 24.70
C SER A 53 1.92 0.03 25.33
N ARG A 54 2.50 1.23 25.13
CA ARG A 54 1.97 2.52 25.62
C ARG A 54 1.68 3.51 24.50
N GLN A 55 1.77 3.06 23.25
CA GLN A 55 1.49 3.87 22.08
C GLN A 55 0.20 3.42 21.41
N TYR A 56 -0.49 4.37 20.80
CA TYR A 56 -1.64 4.13 19.96
C TYR A 56 -1.59 5.08 18.77
N CYS A 57 -2.26 4.71 17.68
CA CYS A 57 -2.47 5.62 16.56
C CYS A 57 -3.91 5.55 16.08
N VAL A 58 -4.35 6.60 15.38
CA VAL A 58 -5.65 6.65 14.72
C VAL A 58 -5.41 6.73 13.22
N ILE A 59 -5.80 5.68 12.51
CA ILE A 59 -5.75 5.63 11.06
C ILE A 59 -7.00 6.32 10.53
N LEU A 60 -6.81 7.36 9.73
CA LEU A 60 -7.87 8.04 8.99
C LEU A 60 -8.04 7.34 7.64
N ASP A 61 -9.29 7.21 7.19
CA ASP A 61 -9.69 6.60 5.92
C ASP A 61 -9.08 5.21 5.69
N PRO A 62 -9.28 4.26 6.64
CA PRO A 62 -8.66 2.94 6.58
C PRO A 62 -9.07 2.19 5.31
N VAL A 63 -8.14 1.42 4.76
CA VAL A 63 -8.38 0.60 3.56
C VAL A 63 -9.18 -0.66 3.95
N ALA A 64 -10.28 -0.92 3.24
CA ALA A 64 -11.09 -2.12 3.46
C ALA A 64 -10.49 -3.37 2.76
N ALA A 65 -11.12 -4.53 2.98
CA ALA A 65 -10.75 -5.77 2.30
C ALA A 65 -10.90 -5.70 0.77
N ASP A 66 -11.71 -4.79 0.25
CA ASP A 66 -11.87 -4.55 -1.19
C ASP A 66 -10.76 -3.66 -1.79
N GLY A 67 -9.79 -3.24 -0.97
CA GLY A 67 -8.68 -2.39 -1.38
C GLY A 67 -9.01 -0.90 -1.50
N LYS A 68 -10.20 -0.45 -1.06
CA LYS A 68 -10.59 0.97 -1.16
C LYS A 68 -10.52 1.67 0.20
N PRO A 69 -10.10 2.95 0.24
CA PRO A 69 -10.13 3.76 1.45
C PRO A 69 -11.56 4.07 1.87
N GLN A 70 -11.86 3.94 3.17
CA GLN A 70 -13.17 4.22 3.74
C GLN A 70 -13.25 5.68 4.19
N LEU A 71 -13.59 6.57 3.26
CA LEU A 71 -13.59 8.02 3.49
C LEU A 71 -14.47 8.44 4.68
N GLY A 72 -13.92 9.28 5.54
CA GLY A 72 -14.55 9.81 6.75
C GLY A 72 -14.50 8.88 7.96
N LYS A 73 -13.98 7.64 7.80
CA LYS A 73 -13.86 6.70 8.92
C LYS A 73 -12.51 6.80 9.61
N LYS A 74 -12.49 6.36 10.86
CA LYS A 74 -11.31 6.33 11.71
C LYS A 74 -11.23 4.98 12.41
N VAL A 75 -10.04 4.39 12.46
CA VAL A 75 -9.77 3.16 13.22
C VAL A 75 -8.64 3.45 14.19
N CYS A 76 -8.88 3.15 15.47
CA CYS A 76 -7.85 3.23 16.49
C CYS A 76 -7.10 1.90 16.56
N PHE A 77 -5.77 1.96 16.47
CA PHE A 77 -4.88 0.82 16.68
C PHE A 77 -4.09 1.00 17.96
N MET A 78 -4.09 -0.05 18.77
CA MET A 78 -3.34 -0.19 20.02
C MET A 78 -2.66 -1.55 20.00
N ASN A 79 -1.42 -1.63 20.50
CA ASN A 79 -0.62 -2.85 20.56
C ASN A 79 -0.62 -3.46 21.97
#